data_AF-A0AAF0DJQ9-F1
#
_entry.id   AF-A0AAF0DJQ9-F1
#
_cell.length_a   1.000
_cell.length_b   1.000
_cell.length_c   1.000
_cell.angle_alpha   90.00
_cell.angle_beta   90.00
_cell.angle_gamma   90.00
#
_symmetry.space_group_name_H-M   'P 1'
#
loop_
_entity.id
_entity.type
_entity.pdbx_description
1 polymer ?
#
loop_
_entity_poly.entity_id
_entity_poly.type
_entity_poly.pdbx_seq_one_letter_code
_entity_poly.pdbx_strand_id
1 'polypeptide(L)'
;MSTPVPPASDRPGVSPASLLWAHQLRREHKALVEQIVALESSVEKGKKETSHVKENIAALHGTVQGLEKVIGEMRSEIAMLRYENAGVKSVAEGLVEEAKAAGEERTRWEEGVKRATLAMQESLEARLMEEVGRLREEVEEMKREAKSRPTPEILSRPRDLTLSVPPAAQPSPQGTNCAQHRAYLPSTISGTPSTRSSRCVTRSASIELIPESFPLPPPGQFASVSAADFTQISSIIPSARQHSPCPPSNQAALARKQEQEREDSLQTLEQNSLSLSRYLELGESVLSKYPRRRDEYRVVQAFWEGLSDSSDQKVIEARLECDGWSWEVLRVAVGDLMAEKEEDLKREEQKKKRSQTRNDAAKTGPNASNRGQKRRRVIPIVWSTKEEEEEWLAQSHKWLPHVIRH
;
A
#
# COMPACT_ATOMS: atom_id res chain seq x y z
N MET A 1 -115.23 -46.70 31.38
CA MET A 1 -115.42 -45.31 30.90
C MET A 1 -114.36 -45.04 29.86
N SER A 2 -114.74 -45.12 28.58
CA SER A 2 -113.83 -45.01 27.43
C SER A 2 -113.77 -43.56 26.98
N THR A 3 -112.58 -42.98 26.97
CA THR A 3 -112.31 -41.65 26.42
C THR A 3 -112.37 -41.68 24.88
N PRO A 4 -113.10 -40.77 24.22
CA PRO A 4 -113.21 -40.74 22.76
C PRO A 4 -111.91 -40.20 22.13
N VAL A 5 -111.45 -40.92 21.10
CA VAL A 5 -110.33 -40.58 20.23
C VAL A 5 -110.70 -39.36 19.37
N PRO A 6 -109.88 -38.30 19.30
CA PRO A 6 -110.16 -37.14 18.47
C PRO A 6 -110.08 -37.48 16.97
N PRO A 7 -110.90 -36.83 16.13
CA PRO A 7 -110.96 -37.09 14.69
C PRO A 7 -109.64 -36.70 14.00
N ALA A 8 -109.20 -37.56 13.07
CA ALA A 8 -108.02 -37.36 12.26
C ALA A 8 -108.15 -36.05 11.45
N SER A 9 -107.41 -35.03 11.90
CA SER A 9 -107.36 -33.72 11.28
C SER A 9 -106.88 -33.81 9.83
N ASP A 10 -107.63 -33.20 8.92
CA ASP A 10 -107.27 -32.96 7.53
C ASP A 10 -105.86 -32.39 7.43
N ARG A 11 -104.95 -33.13 6.80
CA ARG A 11 -103.61 -32.64 6.51
C ARG A 11 -103.71 -31.66 5.32
N PRO A 12 -103.37 -30.37 5.50
CA PRO A 12 -103.35 -29.43 4.38
C PRO A 12 -102.35 -29.92 3.32
N GLY A 13 -102.85 -30.19 2.12
CA GLY A 13 -102.02 -30.62 1.00
C GLY A 13 -101.03 -29.52 0.62
N VAL A 14 -99.73 -29.82 0.70
CA VAL A 14 -98.67 -28.89 0.30
C VAL A 14 -98.73 -28.69 -1.22
N SER A 15 -98.97 -27.46 -1.68
CA SER A 15 -99.01 -27.12 -3.10
C SER A 15 -97.63 -27.32 -3.76
N PRO A 16 -97.53 -27.93 -4.96
CA PRO A 16 -96.26 -28.12 -5.68
C PRO A 16 -95.43 -26.84 -5.88
N ALA A 17 -96.09 -25.69 -6.04
CA ALA A 17 -95.41 -24.40 -6.16
C ALA A 17 -94.63 -24.05 -4.87
N SER A 18 -95.20 -24.30 -3.70
CA SER A 18 -94.54 -24.06 -2.41
C SER A 18 -93.27 -24.92 -2.25
N LEU A 19 -93.30 -26.17 -2.72
CA LEU A 19 -92.12 -27.04 -2.70
C LEU A 19 -90.99 -26.53 -3.61
N LEU A 20 -91.32 -26.03 -4.81
CA LEU A 20 -90.31 -25.45 -5.71
C LEU A 20 -89.68 -24.18 -5.11
N TRP A 21 -90.51 -23.30 -4.52
CA TRP A 21 -90.02 -22.11 -3.81
C TRP A 21 -89.13 -22.45 -2.63
N ALA A 22 -89.53 -23.40 -1.78
CA ALA A 22 -88.73 -23.84 -0.65
C ALA A 22 -87.38 -24.43 -1.10
N HIS A 23 -87.38 -25.19 -2.20
CA HIS A 23 -86.17 -25.76 -2.76
C HIS A 23 -85.25 -24.69 -3.37
N GLN A 24 -85.79 -23.69 -4.09
CA GLN A 24 -84.99 -22.57 -4.60
C GLN A 24 -84.37 -21.78 -3.45
N LEU A 25 -85.17 -21.44 -2.43
CA LEU A 25 -84.68 -20.72 -1.25
C LEU A 25 -83.55 -21.49 -0.54
N ARG A 26 -83.66 -22.82 -0.48
CA ARG A 26 -82.60 -23.67 0.08
C ARG A 26 -81.31 -23.62 -0.75
N ARG A 27 -81.39 -23.59 -2.08
CA ARG A 27 -80.21 -23.47 -2.96
C ARG A 27 -79.53 -22.12 -2.78
N GLU A 28 -80.31 -21.04 -2.80
CA GLU A 28 -79.79 -19.68 -2.57
C GLU A 28 -79.15 -19.56 -1.19
N HIS A 29 -79.83 -20.05 -0.14
CA HIS A 29 -79.28 -20.08 1.20
C HIS A 29 -77.96 -20.87 1.25
N LYS A 30 -77.89 -22.04 0.60
CA LYS A 30 -76.63 -22.81 0.53
C LYS A 30 -75.52 -22.02 -0.15
N ALA A 31 -75.80 -21.37 -1.28
CA ALA A 31 -74.82 -20.56 -2.00
C ALA A 31 -74.33 -19.37 -1.16
N LEU A 32 -75.24 -18.68 -0.46
CA LEU A 32 -74.89 -17.58 0.45
C LEU A 32 -74.02 -18.07 1.63
N VAL A 33 -74.33 -19.22 2.22
CA VAL A 33 -73.52 -19.81 3.29
C VAL A 33 -72.13 -20.17 2.78
N GLU A 34 -72.01 -20.76 1.58
CA GLU A 34 -70.72 -21.06 0.95
C GLU A 34 -69.90 -19.78 0.70
N GLN A 35 -70.54 -18.69 0.26
CA GLN A 35 -69.89 -17.38 0.11
C GLN A 35 -69.44 -16.78 1.43
N ILE A 36 -70.26 -16.86 2.48
CA ILE A 36 -69.91 -16.38 3.83
C ILE A 36 -68.67 -17.13 4.34
N VAL A 37 -68.65 -18.46 4.24
CA VAL A 37 -67.51 -19.28 4.67
C VAL A 37 -66.24 -18.94 3.86
N ALA A 38 -66.37 -18.71 2.54
CA ALA A 38 -65.24 -18.30 1.71
C ALA A 38 -64.69 -16.92 2.11
N LEU A 39 -65.58 -15.96 2.39
CA LEU A 39 -65.20 -14.63 2.87
C LEU A 39 -64.55 -14.71 4.26
N GLU A 40 -65.10 -15.50 5.17
CA GLU A 40 -64.52 -15.74 6.51
C GLU A 40 -63.11 -16.33 6.39
N SER A 41 -62.91 -17.33 5.52
CA SER A 41 -61.58 -17.88 5.25
C SER A 41 -60.62 -16.85 4.66
N SER A 42 -61.09 -15.96 3.78
CA SER A 42 -60.28 -14.90 3.19
C SER A 42 -59.90 -13.84 4.23
N VAL A 43 -60.82 -13.48 5.13
CA VAL A 43 -60.56 -12.54 6.24
C VAL A 43 -59.53 -13.12 7.21
N GLU A 44 -59.65 -14.41 7.56
CA GLU A 44 -58.68 -15.05 8.44
C GLU A 44 -57.29 -15.15 7.79
N LYS A 45 -57.22 -15.40 6.48
CA LYS A 45 -55.97 -15.33 5.72
C LYS A 45 -55.37 -13.92 5.75
N GLY A 46 -56.17 -12.89 5.46
CA GLY A 46 -55.72 -11.50 5.47
C GLY A 46 -55.27 -11.04 6.87
N LYS A 47 -55.90 -11.54 7.94
CA LYS A 47 -55.50 -11.28 9.32
C LYS A 47 -54.12 -11.88 9.63
N LYS A 48 -53.85 -13.10 9.19
CA LYS A 48 -52.53 -13.76 9.34
C LYS A 48 -51.43 -13.05 8.55
N GLU A 49 -51.73 -12.62 7.33
CA GLU A 49 -50.80 -11.81 6.53
C GLU A 49 -50.50 -10.46 7.21
N THR A 50 -51.54 -9.80 7.75
CA THR A 50 -51.39 -8.54 8.50
C THR A 50 -50.55 -8.72 9.76
N SER A 51 -50.73 -9.80 10.52
CA SER A 51 -49.89 -10.08 11.69
C SER A 51 -48.44 -10.33 11.30
N HIS A 52 -48.19 -11.05 10.22
CA HIS A 52 -46.83 -11.30 9.75
C HIS A 52 -46.13 -10.02 9.28
N VAL A 53 -46.82 -9.15 8.54
CA VAL A 53 -46.28 -7.84 8.15
C VAL A 53 -45.97 -6.99 9.38
N LYS A 54 -46.83 -7.02 10.41
CA LYS A 54 -46.59 -6.30 11.67
C LYS A 54 -45.32 -6.80 12.39
N GLU A 55 -45.09 -8.10 12.43
CA GLU A 55 -43.86 -8.70 12.98
C GLU A 55 -42.62 -8.27 12.18
N ASN A 56 -42.70 -8.29 10.84
CA ASN A 56 -41.60 -7.85 9.98
C ASN A 56 -41.28 -6.36 10.16
N ILE A 57 -42.30 -5.50 10.32
CA ILE A 57 -42.12 -4.07 10.63
C ILE A 57 -41.41 -3.89 11.97
N ALA A 58 -41.80 -4.65 13.00
CA ALA A 58 -41.16 -4.59 14.30
C ALA A 58 -39.69 -5.04 14.25
N ALA A 59 -39.39 -6.10 13.50
CA ALA A 59 -38.03 -6.57 13.28
C ALA A 59 -37.19 -5.52 12.53
N LEU A 60 -37.72 -4.95 11.44
CA LEU A 60 -37.04 -3.92 10.66
C LEU A 60 -36.76 -2.68 11.53
N HIS A 61 -37.73 -2.22 12.32
CA HIS A 61 -37.53 -1.13 13.27
C HIS A 61 -36.40 -1.42 14.27
N GLY A 62 -36.30 -2.65 14.79
CA GLY A 62 -35.18 -3.08 15.62
C GLY A 62 -33.83 -2.99 14.91
N THR A 63 -33.76 -3.39 13.63
CA THR A 63 -32.52 -3.26 12.84
C THR A 63 -32.14 -1.81 12.59
N VAL A 64 -33.12 -0.93 12.31
CA VAL A 64 -32.88 0.51 12.12
C VAL A 64 -32.32 1.14 13.39
N GLN A 65 -32.90 0.85 14.56
CA GLN A 65 -32.37 1.33 15.84
C GLN A 65 -30.94 0.81 16.13
N GLY A 66 -30.66 -0.44 15.76
CA GLY A 66 -29.31 -1.00 15.86
C GLY A 66 -28.30 -0.24 15.00
N LEU A 67 -28.66 0.06 13.75
CA LEU A 67 -27.82 0.84 12.84
C LEU A 67 -27.62 2.29 13.32
N GLU A 68 -28.67 2.93 13.85
CA GLU A 68 -28.56 4.27 14.43
C GLU A 68 -27.56 4.32 15.59
N LYS A 69 -27.55 3.29 16.44
CA LYS A 69 -26.58 3.17 17.54
C LYS A 69 -25.15 3.06 17.00
N VAL A 70 -24.91 2.19 16.02
CA VAL A 70 -23.58 2.02 15.40
C VAL A 70 -23.12 3.32 14.73
N ILE A 71 -24.02 4.03 14.03
CA ILE A 71 -23.72 5.35 13.44
C ILE A 71 -23.32 6.35 14.53
N GLY A 72 -23.99 6.33 15.69
CA GLY A 72 -23.63 7.17 16.85
C GLY A 72 -22.24 6.87 17.41
N GLU A 73 -21.90 5.59 17.56
CA GLU A 73 -20.58 5.13 18.02
C GLU A 73 -19.48 5.55 17.01
N MET A 74 -19.69 5.31 15.71
CA MET A 74 -18.75 5.74 14.65
C MET A 74 -18.54 7.25 14.61
N ARG A 75 -19.59 8.05 14.78
CA ARG A 75 -19.48 9.52 14.85
C ARG A 75 -18.62 9.97 16.03
N SER A 76 -18.73 9.27 17.16
CA SER A 76 -17.94 9.55 18.36
C SER A 76 -16.47 9.19 18.15
N GLU A 77 -16.19 8.05 17.52
CA GLU A 77 -14.83 7.64 17.16
C GLU A 77 -14.17 8.61 16.17
N ILE A 78 -14.90 9.03 15.13
CA ILE A 78 -14.43 10.05 14.18
C ILE A 78 -14.09 11.37 14.90
N ALA A 79 -14.89 11.77 15.90
CA ALA A 79 -14.62 12.97 16.68
C ALA A 79 -13.32 12.84 17.51
N MET A 80 -13.10 11.68 18.13
CA MET A 80 -11.86 11.38 18.87
C MET A 80 -10.63 11.38 17.95
N LEU A 81 -10.69 10.71 16.80
CA LEU A 81 -9.59 10.68 15.84
C LEU A 81 -9.24 12.08 15.30
N ARG A 82 -10.25 12.95 15.11
CA ARG A 82 -10.01 14.36 14.73
C ARG A 82 -9.28 15.13 15.82
N TYR A 83 -9.60 14.88 17.08
CA TYR A 83 -8.91 15.49 18.22
C TYR A 83 -7.45 15.02 18.30
N GLU A 84 -7.20 13.71 18.19
CA GLU A 84 -5.85 13.14 18.18
C GLU A 84 -5.02 13.68 17.01
N ASN A 85 -5.59 13.76 15.81
CA ASN A 85 -4.92 14.29 14.63
C ASN A 85 -4.56 15.77 14.80
N ALA A 86 -5.42 16.57 15.44
CA ALA A 86 -5.09 17.94 15.81
C ALA A 86 -3.91 18.02 16.80
N GLY A 87 -3.85 17.10 17.77
CA GLY A 87 -2.71 16.98 18.69
C GLY A 87 -1.41 16.62 17.97
N VAL A 88 -1.43 15.60 17.10
CA VAL A 88 -0.27 15.19 16.29
C VAL A 88 0.21 16.34 15.42
N LYS A 89 -0.71 17.09 14.79
CA LYS A 89 -0.36 18.25 13.98
C LYS A 89 0.37 19.33 14.80
N SER A 90 -0.11 19.62 16.01
CA SER A 90 0.55 20.60 16.90
C SER A 90 1.96 20.14 17.31
N VAL A 91 2.14 18.85 17.60
CA VAL A 91 3.47 18.29 17.91
C VAL A 91 4.40 18.38 16.69
N ALA A 92 3.90 18.06 15.51
CA ALA A 92 4.67 18.15 14.27
C ALA A 92 5.11 19.60 13.98
N GLU A 93 4.22 20.58 14.15
CA GLU A 93 4.55 22.00 14.03
C GLU A 93 5.62 22.42 15.05
N GLY A 94 5.53 21.94 16.30
CA GLY A 94 6.55 22.18 17.33
C GLY A 94 7.93 21.62 16.96
N LEU A 95 8.00 20.38 16.46
CA LEU A 95 9.25 19.77 16.03
C LEU A 95 9.86 20.47 14.81
N VAL A 96 9.04 21.01 13.90
CA VAL A 96 9.51 21.79 12.75
C VAL A 96 10.18 23.08 13.21
N GLU A 97 9.58 23.79 14.18
CA GLU A 97 10.20 25.01 14.73
C GLU A 97 11.47 24.70 15.53
N GLU A 98 11.50 23.61 16.30
CA GLU A 98 12.71 23.15 17.00
C GLU A 98 13.84 22.80 16.01
N ALA A 99 13.53 22.11 14.92
CA ALA A 99 14.50 21.77 13.88
C ALA A 99 15.05 23.02 13.18
N LYS A 100 14.23 24.05 12.96
CA LYS A 100 14.69 25.34 12.42
C LYS A 100 15.65 26.03 13.39
N ALA A 101 15.29 26.12 14.67
CA ALA A 101 16.14 26.71 15.70
C ALA A 101 17.49 25.97 15.80
N ALA A 102 17.48 24.64 15.81
CA ALA A 102 18.70 23.83 15.80
C ALA A 102 19.55 24.04 14.53
N GLY A 103 18.90 24.26 13.39
CA GLY A 103 19.56 24.63 12.12
C GLY A 103 20.29 25.97 12.21
N GLU A 104 19.64 26.98 12.79
CA GLU A 104 20.25 28.31 13.01
C GLU A 104 21.40 28.27 14.03
N GLU A 105 21.29 27.47 15.08
CA GLU A 105 22.40 27.26 16.01
C GLU A 105 23.58 26.58 15.32
N ARG A 106 23.33 25.56 14.49
CA ARG A 106 24.37 24.88 13.72
C ARG A 106 25.11 25.84 12.79
N THR A 107 24.40 26.68 12.03
CA THR A 107 25.05 27.65 11.13
C THR A 107 25.88 28.66 11.91
N ARG A 108 25.38 29.15 13.06
CA ARG A 108 26.14 30.01 13.97
C ARG A 108 27.44 29.35 14.46
N TRP A 109 27.40 28.07 14.84
CA TRP A 109 28.59 27.32 15.26
C TRP A 109 29.57 27.13 14.10
N GLU A 110 29.09 26.78 12.91
CA GLU A 110 29.94 26.62 11.72
C GLU A 110 30.67 27.94 11.36
N GLU A 111 29.97 29.07 11.42
CA GLU A 111 30.58 30.40 11.23
C GLU A 111 31.57 30.76 12.35
N GLY A 112 31.26 30.40 13.59
CA GLY A 112 32.17 30.56 14.72
C GLY A 112 33.48 29.77 14.52
N VAL A 113 33.37 28.51 14.10
CA VAL A 113 34.52 27.65 13.79
C VAL A 113 35.33 28.22 12.64
N LYS A 114 34.69 28.63 11.53
CA LYS A 114 35.38 29.26 10.39
C LYS A 114 36.15 30.50 10.80
N ARG A 115 35.53 31.39 11.59
CA ARG A 115 36.21 32.59 12.12
C ARG A 115 37.39 32.24 13.01
N ALA A 116 37.25 31.26 13.90
CA ALA A 116 38.34 30.81 14.76
C ALA A 116 39.50 30.20 13.95
N THR A 117 39.22 29.42 12.92
CA THR A 117 40.26 28.84 12.04
C THR A 117 41.01 29.90 11.25
N LEU A 118 40.32 30.92 10.73
CA LEU A 118 40.96 32.03 10.01
C LEU A 118 41.82 32.87 10.96
N ALA A 119 41.30 33.22 12.14
CA ALA A 119 42.07 33.96 13.15
C ALA A 119 43.34 33.20 13.58
N MET A 120 43.26 31.87 13.71
CA MET A 120 44.43 31.03 14.00
C MET A 120 45.43 31.05 12.84
N GLN A 121 44.95 30.95 11.59
CA GLN A 121 45.80 31.03 10.41
C GLN A 121 46.52 32.38 10.33
N GLU A 122 45.80 33.49 10.49
CA GLU A 122 46.37 34.84 10.52
C GLU A 122 47.40 35.01 11.64
N SER A 123 47.15 34.44 12.82
CA SER A 123 48.11 34.45 13.94
C SER A 123 49.38 33.67 13.62
N LEU A 124 49.27 32.52 12.96
CA LEU A 124 50.44 31.71 12.54
C LEU A 124 51.24 32.43 11.44
N GLU A 125 50.56 33.04 10.48
CA GLU A 125 51.20 33.85 9.43
C GLU A 125 51.93 35.06 10.02
N ALA A 126 51.31 35.79 10.94
CA ALA A 126 51.92 36.92 11.63
C ALA A 126 53.19 36.50 12.41
N ARG A 127 53.12 35.37 13.13
CA ARG A 127 54.27 34.82 13.86
C ARG A 127 55.41 34.41 12.93
N LEU A 128 55.09 33.76 11.81
CA LEU A 128 56.08 33.35 10.82
C LEU A 128 56.74 34.57 10.16
N MET A 129 55.98 35.63 9.88
CA MET A 129 56.51 36.89 9.39
C MET A 129 57.45 37.57 10.40
N GLU A 130 57.13 37.52 11.70
CA GLU A 130 58.00 38.02 12.76
C GLU A 130 59.31 37.21 12.86
N GLU A 131 59.23 35.87 12.83
CA GLU A 131 60.40 34.99 12.87
C GLU A 131 61.30 35.18 11.64
N VAL A 132 60.72 35.31 10.43
CA VAL A 132 61.46 35.63 9.21
C VAL A 132 62.11 37.02 9.29
N GLY A 133 61.43 38.01 9.88
CA GLY A 133 61.98 39.33 10.14
C GLY A 133 63.20 39.29 11.05
N ARG A 134 63.09 38.57 12.17
CA ARG A 134 64.19 38.36 13.13
C ARG A 134 65.41 37.68 12.50
N LEU A 135 65.18 36.59 11.75
CA LEU A 135 66.25 35.89 11.04
C LEU A 135 66.94 36.78 9.99
N ARG A 136 66.19 37.65 9.32
CA ARG A 136 66.76 38.62 8.37
C ARG A 136 67.67 39.63 9.06
N GLU A 137 67.29 40.11 10.24
CA GLU A 137 68.10 41.02 11.05
C GLU A 137 69.40 40.35 11.52
N GLU A 138 69.32 39.10 12.00
CA GLU A 138 70.48 38.29 12.41
C GLU A 138 71.45 38.05 11.24
N VAL A 139 70.94 37.75 10.04
CA VAL A 139 71.77 37.56 8.84
C VAL A 139 72.48 38.86 8.44
N GLU A 140 71.79 40.00 8.45
CA GLU A 140 72.42 41.29 8.16
C GLU A 140 73.42 41.70 9.25
N GLU A 141 73.22 41.29 10.50
CA GLU A 141 74.21 41.42 11.57
C GLU A 141 75.47 40.57 11.32
N MET A 142 75.33 39.28 11.04
CA MET A 142 76.46 38.42 10.69
C MET A 142 77.23 38.94 9.47
N LYS A 143 76.52 39.49 8.48
CA LYS A 143 77.13 40.10 7.29
C LYS A 143 77.89 41.38 7.63
N ARG A 144 77.41 42.20 8.58
CA ARG A 144 78.14 43.36 9.13
C ARG A 144 79.39 42.92 9.88
N GLU A 145 79.31 41.89 10.72
CA GLU A 145 80.47 41.32 11.44
C GLU A 145 81.51 40.71 10.49
N ALA A 146 81.09 39.96 9.47
CA ALA A 146 81.97 39.39 8.47
C ALA A 146 82.72 40.47 7.67
N LYS A 147 82.06 41.63 7.43
CA LYS A 147 82.67 42.77 6.73
C LYS A 147 83.60 43.59 7.61
N SER A 148 83.42 43.59 8.93
CA SER A 148 84.30 44.29 9.88
C SER A 148 85.50 43.43 10.34
N ARG A 149 85.45 42.11 10.14
CA ARG A 149 86.57 41.21 10.43
C ARG A 149 87.70 41.42 9.40
N PRO A 150 88.92 41.85 9.79
CA PRO A 150 90.02 42.07 8.87
C PRO A 150 90.38 40.77 8.16
N THR A 151 90.41 40.83 6.83
CA THR A 151 90.78 39.71 5.95
C THR A 151 92.11 39.11 6.44
N PRO A 152 92.16 37.84 6.88
CA PRO A 152 93.43 37.19 7.12
C PRO A 152 94.12 36.96 5.77
N GLU A 153 95.16 37.75 5.56
CA GLU A 153 96.04 37.76 4.39
C GLU A 153 96.89 36.49 4.37
N ILE A 154 96.39 35.36 3.84
CA ILE A 154 97.23 34.17 3.61
C ILE A 154 96.91 33.47 2.27
N LEU A 155 97.85 33.66 1.36
CA LEU A 155 98.43 32.74 0.36
C LEU A 155 97.54 32.06 -0.69
N SER A 156 97.79 32.50 -1.92
CA SER A 156 97.63 31.78 -3.18
C SER A 156 98.09 30.32 -3.10
N ARG A 157 97.23 29.37 -3.51
CA ARG A 157 97.68 28.07 -3.99
C ARG A 157 96.72 27.51 -5.06
N PRO A 158 97.21 27.17 -6.26
CA PRO A 158 96.44 26.48 -7.28
C PRO A 158 96.58 24.97 -7.11
N ARG A 159 95.50 24.21 -7.32
CA ARG A 159 95.55 22.85 -7.89
C ARG A 159 94.15 22.32 -8.18
N ASP A 160 93.94 22.14 -9.48
CA ASP A 160 93.18 21.10 -10.16
C ASP A 160 92.72 19.95 -9.28
N LEU A 161 91.44 19.58 -9.38
CA LEU A 161 90.98 18.19 -9.32
C LEU A 161 89.56 18.09 -9.93
N THR A 162 89.54 17.70 -11.20
CA THR A 162 88.40 17.19 -11.97
C THR A 162 87.85 15.90 -11.37
N LEU A 163 86.60 15.88 -10.91
CA LEU A 163 85.85 14.63 -10.67
C LEU A 163 84.36 14.77 -11.03
N SER A 164 84.06 14.23 -12.22
CA SER A 164 82.94 13.35 -12.56
C SER A 164 81.49 13.72 -12.20
N VAL A 165 80.81 14.18 -13.24
CA VAL A 165 79.35 14.17 -13.47
C VAL A 165 78.87 12.73 -13.73
N PRO A 166 77.82 12.21 -13.07
CA PRO A 166 77.12 11.01 -13.51
C PRO A 166 76.02 11.34 -14.55
N PRO A 167 75.72 10.42 -15.48
CA PRO A 167 74.97 10.71 -16.70
C PRO A 167 73.45 10.61 -16.54
N ALA A 168 72.78 11.38 -17.40
CA ALA A 168 71.34 11.41 -17.61
C ALA A 168 70.75 10.01 -17.85
N ALA A 169 69.73 9.65 -17.06
CA ALA A 169 68.80 8.59 -17.38
C ALA A 169 67.70 9.14 -18.31
N GLN A 170 67.71 8.64 -19.55
CA GLN A 170 66.62 8.79 -20.52
C GLN A 170 65.39 7.97 -20.13
N PRO A 171 64.20 8.37 -20.60
CA PRO A 171 63.20 7.40 -21.06
C PRO A 171 62.95 7.50 -22.57
N SER A 172 62.86 6.29 -23.13
CA SER A 172 62.65 5.82 -24.50
C SER A 172 61.58 6.51 -25.36
N PRO A 173 61.72 6.50 -26.70
CA PRO A 173 60.67 6.77 -27.69
C PRO A 173 60.11 5.48 -28.38
N GLN A 174 58.99 5.65 -29.11
CA GLN A 174 58.29 4.72 -30.04
C GLN A 174 57.43 3.61 -29.37
N GLY A 175 56.18 3.31 -29.74
CA GLY A 175 55.20 3.67 -30.78
C GLY A 175 54.03 2.68 -30.58
N THR A 176 52.74 3.00 -30.77
CA THR A 176 52.05 2.96 -32.07
C THR A 176 50.68 3.66 -32.01
N ASN A 177 50.43 4.46 -33.04
CA ASN A 177 49.15 4.79 -33.70
C ASN A 177 47.85 4.15 -33.16
N CYS A 178 46.84 4.98 -32.90
CA CYS A 178 45.50 4.76 -33.46
C CYS A 178 44.66 6.04 -33.49
N ALA A 179 44.28 6.40 -34.72
CA ALA A 179 43.07 7.13 -35.15
C ALA A 179 42.74 8.50 -34.54
N GLN A 180 42.94 9.50 -35.39
CA GLN A 180 42.14 10.71 -35.44
C GLN A 180 40.64 10.37 -35.45
N HIS A 181 39.87 10.99 -34.57
CA HIS A 181 38.53 11.44 -34.92
C HIS A 181 38.27 12.80 -34.26
N ARG A 182 38.24 13.83 -35.09
CA ARG A 182 37.57 15.10 -34.81
C ARG A 182 36.12 14.81 -34.42
N ALA A 183 35.69 15.29 -33.27
CA ALA A 183 34.38 15.89 -33.10
C ALA A 183 34.41 16.85 -31.91
N TYR A 184 34.07 18.10 -32.21
CA TYR A 184 33.69 19.14 -31.28
C TYR A 184 32.74 18.60 -30.19
N LEU A 185 33.02 18.86 -28.90
CA LEU A 185 31.98 19.10 -27.90
C LEU A 185 32.49 20.00 -26.75
N PRO A 186 31.60 20.79 -26.13
CA PRO A 186 31.95 21.90 -25.26
C PRO A 186 32.04 21.52 -23.78
N SER A 187 32.79 22.34 -23.05
CA SER A 187 32.81 22.45 -21.60
C SER A 187 31.39 22.56 -21.02
N THR A 188 31.03 21.66 -20.10
CA THR A 188 30.15 21.99 -18.98
C THR A 188 30.62 21.24 -17.73
N ILE A 189 31.07 22.02 -16.77
CA ILE A 189 31.22 21.67 -15.37
C ILE A 189 29.79 21.50 -14.83
N SER A 190 29.43 20.30 -14.36
CA SER A 190 28.30 20.10 -13.46
C SER A 190 28.56 18.89 -12.58
N GLY A 191 28.21 19.06 -11.30
CA GLY A 191 28.77 18.33 -10.18
C GLY A 191 28.42 16.86 -10.08
N THR A 192 29.32 16.13 -9.45
CA THR A 192 29.06 14.83 -8.85
C THR A 192 28.60 15.03 -7.40
N PRO A 193 27.46 14.45 -6.98
CA PRO A 193 27.19 14.30 -5.56
C PRO A 193 28.00 13.12 -5.05
N SER A 194 28.81 13.40 -4.04
CA SER A 194 29.50 12.41 -3.22
C SER A 194 28.46 11.65 -2.38
N THR A 195 28.05 10.46 -2.82
CA THR A 195 27.35 9.51 -1.95
C THR A 195 28.37 8.62 -1.26
N ARG A 196 28.46 8.87 0.04
CA ARG A 196 29.30 8.18 1.00
C ARG A 196 28.88 6.72 1.09
N SER A 197 29.71 5.85 0.51
CA SER A 197 29.67 4.40 0.70
C SER A 197 29.79 4.08 2.19
N SER A 198 28.70 3.59 2.78
CA SER A 198 28.69 3.06 4.14
C SER A 198 29.23 1.64 4.09
N ARG A 199 30.37 1.45 4.75
CA ARG A 199 31.06 0.17 4.89
C ARG A 199 30.15 -0.84 5.57
N CYS A 200 29.96 -1.99 4.92
CA CYS A 200 29.50 -3.21 5.57
C CYS A 200 30.49 -3.58 6.68
N VAL A 201 30.04 -3.49 7.93
CA VAL A 201 30.72 -4.08 9.07
C VAL A 201 30.32 -5.55 9.12
N THR A 202 31.19 -6.40 8.58
CA THR A 202 31.23 -7.82 8.90
C THR A 202 31.75 -7.96 10.34
N ARG A 203 30.89 -8.38 11.27
CA ARG A 203 31.37 -8.95 12.54
C ARG A 203 30.41 -9.95 13.18
N SER A 204 30.94 -11.17 13.30
CA SER A 204 30.72 -12.15 14.37
C SER A 204 29.40 -12.91 14.43
N ALA A 205 29.31 -13.99 13.63
CA ALA A 205 28.61 -15.19 14.05
C ALA A 205 29.40 -15.84 15.20
N SER A 206 28.89 -15.72 16.43
CA SER A 206 29.32 -16.59 17.52
C SER A 206 28.61 -17.92 17.34
N ILE A 207 29.41 -18.94 17.06
CA ILE A 207 29.05 -20.35 17.03
C ILE A 207 28.68 -20.73 18.47
N GLU A 208 27.38 -20.79 18.76
CA GLU A 208 26.87 -21.43 19.95
C GLU A 208 26.62 -22.91 19.61
N LEU A 209 27.50 -23.74 20.16
CA LEU A 209 27.54 -25.19 20.05
C LEU A 209 26.26 -25.78 20.64
N ILE A 210 25.40 -26.37 19.80
CA ILE A 210 24.39 -27.33 20.24
C ILE A 210 24.97 -28.74 20.00
N PRO A 211 25.11 -29.60 21.03
CA PRO A 211 25.60 -30.96 20.84
C PRO A 211 24.57 -31.81 20.09
N GLU A 212 24.96 -32.29 18.90
CA GLU A 212 24.28 -33.39 18.20
C GLU A 212 24.42 -34.68 19.00
N SER A 213 23.33 -35.24 19.52
CA SER A 213 23.28 -36.62 20.01
C SER A 213 21.84 -37.13 20.12
N PHE A 214 21.22 -37.48 19.00
CA PHE A 214 20.11 -38.46 19.01
C PHE A 214 20.25 -39.41 17.81
N PRO A 215 20.35 -40.73 18.03
CA PRO A 215 20.51 -41.68 16.93
C PRO A 215 19.19 -41.88 16.19
N LEU A 216 19.25 -41.75 14.87
CA LEU A 216 18.21 -42.18 13.94
C LEU A 216 18.10 -43.72 13.95
N PRO A 217 16.89 -44.30 13.97
CA PRO A 217 16.70 -45.73 13.73
C PRO A 217 16.82 -46.06 12.24
N PRO A 218 17.35 -47.25 11.87
CA PRO A 218 17.54 -47.64 10.47
C PRO A 218 16.22 -48.08 9.81
N PRO A 219 16.11 -47.99 8.47
CA PRO A 219 14.90 -48.38 7.75
C PRO A 219 14.94 -49.85 7.29
N GLY A 220 13.81 -50.53 7.48
CA GLY A 220 13.36 -51.66 6.65
C GLY A 220 13.70 -53.06 7.14
N GLN A 221 12.68 -53.86 7.46
CA GLN A 221 12.06 -54.83 6.54
C GLN A 221 11.10 -55.79 7.27
N PHE A 222 10.16 -56.29 6.49
CA PHE A 222 8.99 -57.06 6.87
C PHE A 222 9.29 -58.49 7.34
N ALA A 223 8.36 -58.97 8.17
CA ALA A 223 7.83 -60.34 8.25
C ALA A 223 8.76 -61.50 8.70
N SER A 224 8.34 -62.19 9.77
CA SER A 224 7.88 -63.60 9.70
C SER A 224 8.11 -64.37 11.02
N VAL A 225 7.00 -64.67 11.70
CA VAL A 225 6.62 -65.98 12.29
C VAL A 225 7.54 -66.66 13.34
N SER A 226 6.97 -66.71 14.56
CA SER A 226 6.94 -67.78 15.58
C SER A 226 8.22 -68.51 16.02
N ALA A 227 8.48 -68.50 17.33
CA ALA A 227 8.13 -69.60 18.27
C ALA A 227 9.12 -69.68 19.45
N ALA A 228 8.58 -70.15 20.59
CA ALA A 228 9.22 -70.53 21.85
C ALA A 228 9.66 -69.37 22.77
N ASP A 229 8.86 -69.05 23.79
CA ASP A 229 8.83 -69.73 25.10
C ASP A 229 10.15 -69.60 25.88
N PHE A 230 10.24 -68.56 26.70
CA PHE A 230 10.90 -68.68 27.99
C PHE A 230 10.07 -67.97 29.06
N THR A 231 9.65 -68.78 30.00
CA THR A 231 8.67 -68.52 31.04
C THR A 231 9.28 -67.77 32.23
N GLN A 232 8.41 -67.07 32.95
CA GLN A 232 8.54 -66.67 34.37
C GLN A 232 9.57 -65.60 34.72
N ILE A 233 9.16 -64.32 34.71
CA ILE A 233 9.27 -63.45 35.90
C ILE A 233 8.00 -62.61 36.02
N SER A 234 7.44 -62.65 37.21
CA SER A 234 6.12 -62.15 37.56
C SER A 234 6.03 -60.62 37.64
N SER A 235 4.95 -60.10 37.06
CA SER A 235 3.98 -59.21 37.69
C SER A 235 4.45 -57.94 38.40
N ILE A 236 4.53 -56.83 37.67
CA ILE A 236 3.86 -55.54 38.02
C ILE A 236 3.42 -54.87 36.72
N ILE A 237 2.19 -55.17 36.28
CA ILE A 237 1.50 -54.48 35.18
C ILE A 237 0.73 -53.30 35.79
N PRO A 238 1.01 -52.04 35.43
CA PRO A 238 0.04 -50.97 35.64
C PRO A 238 -1.10 -51.21 34.66
N SER A 239 -2.27 -51.46 35.21
CA SER A 239 -3.54 -51.65 34.52
C SER A 239 -3.67 -50.73 33.31
N ALA A 240 -3.77 -51.36 32.13
CA ALA A 240 -4.19 -50.74 30.89
C ALA A 240 -5.52 -50.01 31.13
N ARG A 241 -5.45 -48.70 31.37
CA ARG A 241 -6.61 -47.83 31.16
C ARG A 241 -6.86 -47.84 29.67
N GLN A 242 -8.03 -48.35 29.31
CA GLN A 242 -8.65 -48.16 28.02
C GLN A 242 -8.48 -46.68 27.64
N HIS A 243 -7.57 -46.42 26.70
CA HIS A 243 -7.47 -45.13 26.04
C HIS A 243 -8.77 -44.97 25.26
N SER A 244 -9.75 -44.35 25.90
CA SER A 244 -10.85 -43.70 25.20
C SER A 244 -10.21 -42.85 24.10
N PRO A 245 -10.58 -43.01 22.82
CA PRO A 245 -10.11 -42.13 21.77
C PRO A 245 -10.42 -40.72 22.22
N CYS A 246 -9.38 -39.91 22.51
CA CYS A 246 -9.59 -38.51 22.75
C CYS A 246 -10.35 -37.98 21.52
N PRO A 247 -11.54 -37.38 21.69
CA PRO A 247 -12.25 -36.81 20.57
C PRO A 247 -11.28 -35.86 19.84
N PRO A 248 -11.23 -35.89 18.49
CA PRO A 248 -10.35 -35.01 17.74
C PRO A 248 -10.61 -33.58 18.21
N SER A 249 -9.60 -32.99 18.85
CA SER A 249 -9.72 -31.65 19.43
C SER A 249 -10.23 -30.70 18.37
N ASN A 250 -11.38 -30.06 18.61
CA ASN A 250 -11.99 -29.08 17.70
C ASN A 250 -10.99 -27.96 17.30
N GLN A 251 -9.89 -27.78 18.04
CA GLN A 251 -8.79 -26.89 17.68
C GLN A 251 -8.07 -27.26 16.39
N ALA A 252 -7.86 -28.55 16.10
CA ALA A 252 -7.19 -28.97 14.87
C ALA A 252 -8.06 -28.71 13.63
N ALA A 253 -9.38 -28.87 13.75
CA ALA A 253 -10.32 -28.52 12.70
C ALA A 253 -10.37 -26.99 12.48
N LEU A 254 -10.34 -26.21 13.56
CA LEU A 254 -10.31 -24.75 13.48
C LEU A 254 -9.02 -24.22 12.84
N ALA A 255 -7.86 -24.81 13.18
CA ALA A 255 -6.58 -24.44 12.60
C ALA A 255 -6.54 -24.72 11.09
N ARG A 256 -7.05 -25.88 10.65
CA ARG A 256 -7.17 -26.21 9.21
C ARG A 256 -8.08 -25.24 8.48
N LYS A 257 -9.20 -24.85 9.09
CA LYS A 257 -10.10 -23.85 8.49
C LYS A 257 -9.41 -22.49 8.33
N GLN A 258 -8.62 -22.08 9.32
CA GLN A 258 -7.87 -20.82 9.27
C GLN A 258 -6.74 -20.86 8.22
N GLU A 259 -6.07 -22.00 8.05
CA GLU A 259 -5.09 -22.20 6.97
C GLU A 259 -5.75 -22.16 5.59
N GLN A 260 -6.94 -22.76 5.44
CA GLN A 260 -7.71 -22.69 4.19
C GLN A 260 -8.10 -21.25 3.85
N GLU A 261 -8.67 -20.50 4.81
CA GLU A 261 -9.05 -19.09 4.60
C GLU A 261 -7.85 -18.18 4.25
N ARG A 262 -6.66 -18.55 4.75
CA ARG A 262 -5.39 -17.91 4.41
C ARG A 262 -5.01 -18.19 2.95
N GLU A 263 -5.01 -19.46 2.55
CA GLU A 263 -4.71 -19.86 1.17
C GLU A 263 -5.69 -19.26 0.17
N ASP A 264 -6.99 -19.26 0.49
CA ASP A 264 -8.02 -18.63 -0.35
C ASP A 264 -7.76 -17.12 -0.50
N SER A 265 -7.30 -16.44 0.55
CA SER A 265 -6.95 -15.02 0.48
C SER A 265 -5.75 -14.74 -0.45
N LEU A 266 -4.80 -15.68 -0.56
CA LEU A 266 -3.67 -15.54 -1.49
C LEU A 266 -4.12 -15.74 -2.94
N GLN A 267 -5.01 -16.70 -3.19
CA GLN A 267 -5.54 -16.96 -4.55
C GLN A 267 -6.39 -15.80 -5.07
N THR A 268 -7.02 -15.03 -4.17
CA THR A 268 -7.79 -13.83 -4.55
C THR A 268 -6.94 -12.58 -4.79
N LEU A 269 -5.63 -12.65 -4.59
CA LEU A 269 -4.74 -11.50 -4.71
C LEU A 269 -4.37 -11.28 -6.18
N GLU A 270 -5.29 -10.68 -6.93
CA GLU A 270 -5.10 -10.32 -8.34
C GLU A 270 -5.38 -8.82 -8.53
N GLN A 271 -4.51 -8.12 -9.26
CA GLN A 271 -4.60 -6.68 -9.49
C GLN A 271 -5.88 -6.30 -10.25
N ASN A 272 -6.29 -7.11 -11.23
CA ASN A 272 -7.48 -6.86 -12.04
C ASN A 272 -7.51 -5.42 -12.59
N SER A 273 -8.61 -4.68 -12.36
CA SER A 273 -8.76 -3.28 -12.75
C SER A 273 -8.36 -2.28 -11.66
N LEU A 274 -7.67 -2.72 -10.60
CA LEU A 274 -7.24 -1.86 -9.50
C LEU A 274 -6.00 -1.06 -9.88
N SER A 275 -5.93 0.19 -9.40
CA SER A 275 -4.68 0.95 -9.44
C SER A 275 -3.61 0.27 -8.58
N LEU A 276 -2.33 0.43 -8.94
CA LEU A 276 -1.20 -0.10 -8.18
C LEU A 276 -1.25 0.27 -6.69
N SER A 277 -1.61 1.52 -6.38
CA SER A 277 -1.78 1.97 -5.00
C SER A 277 -2.88 1.20 -4.26
N ARG A 278 -4.05 0.99 -4.88
CA ARG A 278 -5.15 0.24 -4.26
C ARG A 278 -4.83 -1.24 -4.14
N TYR A 279 -4.10 -1.79 -5.11
CA TYR A 279 -3.63 -3.16 -5.06
C TYR A 279 -2.60 -3.37 -3.94
N LEU A 280 -1.68 -2.41 -3.74
CA LEU A 280 -0.73 -2.42 -2.64
C LEU A 280 -1.44 -2.41 -1.27
N GLU A 281 -2.46 -1.57 -1.09
CA GLU A 281 -3.30 -1.58 0.12
C GLU A 281 -4.00 -2.93 0.35
N LEU A 282 -4.48 -3.59 -0.73
CA LEU A 282 -5.06 -4.93 -0.65
C LEU A 282 -4.03 -5.95 -0.17
N GLY A 283 -2.80 -5.89 -0.71
CA GLY A 283 -1.71 -6.75 -0.29
C GLY A 283 -1.28 -6.52 1.16
N GLU A 284 -1.29 -5.27 1.65
CA GLU A 284 -1.04 -4.96 3.08
C GLU A 284 -2.13 -5.54 3.99
N SER A 285 -3.39 -5.48 3.55
CA SER A 285 -4.50 -6.11 4.25
C SER A 285 -4.34 -7.64 4.31
N VAL A 286 -3.91 -8.28 3.22
CA VAL A 286 -3.61 -9.73 3.22
C VAL A 286 -2.43 -10.03 4.14
N LEU A 287 -1.34 -9.27 4.09
CA LEU A 287 -0.16 -9.44 4.93
C LEU A 287 -0.51 -9.39 6.42
N SER A 288 -1.45 -8.53 6.84
CA SER A 288 -1.88 -8.43 8.24
C SER A 288 -2.44 -9.75 8.82
N LYS A 289 -2.92 -10.66 7.95
CA LYS A 289 -3.39 -12.01 8.33
C LYS A 289 -2.25 -13.01 8.53
N TYR A 290 -1.01 -12.64 8.19
CA TYR A 290 0.21 -13.45 8.26
C TYR A 290 1.22 -12.84 9.25
N PRO A 291 1.05 -13.03 10.57
CA PRO A 291 1.91 -12.42 11.59
C PRO A 291 3.34 -12.98 11.60
N ARG A 292 3.62 -14.06 10.87
CA ARG A 292 4.94 -14.69 10.82
C ARG A 292 5.71 -14.18 9.62
N ARG A 293 6.90 -13.62 9.87
CA ARG A 293 7.86 -13.22 8.82
C ARG A 293 8.19 -14.35 7.83
N ARG A 294 8.05 -15.61 8.25
CA ARG A 294 8.28 -16.78 7.39
C ARG A 294 7.23 -16.96 6.30
N ASP A 295 6.04 -16.36 6.44
CA ASP A 295 4.95 -16.51 5.47
C ASP A 295 4.83 -15.27 4.55
N GLU A 296 5.59 -14.22 4.84
CA GLU A 296 5.64 -12.97 4.07
C GLU A 296 6.02 -13.22 2.61
N TYR A 297 6.97 -14.12 2.34
CA TYR A 297 7.39 -14.44 0.97
C TYR A 297 6.23 -14.97 0.11
N ARG A 298 5.25 -15.68 0.70
CA ARG A 298 4.09 -16.21 -0.03
C ARG A 298 3.15 -15.08 -0.46
N VAL A 299 2.98 -14.08 0.40
CA VAL A 299 2.19 -12.89 0.10
C VAL A 299 2.86 -12.06 -0.99
N VAL A 300 4.19 -11.86 -0.88
CA VAL A 300 4.98 -11.15 -1.90
C VAL A 300 4.91 -11.86 -3.25
N GLN A 301 5.06 -13.20 -3.25
CA GLN A 301 4.98 -14.00 -4.46
C GLN A 301 3.59 -13.93 -5.08
N ALA A 302 2.51 -14.15 -4.31
CA ALA A 302 1.15 -14.04 -4.81
C ALA A 302 0.84 -12.63 -5.33
N PHE A 303 1.30 -11.59 -4.64
CA PHE A 303 1.13 -10.21 -5.08
C PHE A 303 1.79 -9.96 -6.43
N TRP A 304 3.02 -10.43 -6.59
CA TRP A 304 3.81 -10.29 -7.82
C TRP A 304 3.20 -11.10 -8.98
N GLU A 305 2.74 -12.33 -8.74
CA GLU A 305 2.03 -13.16 -9.72
C GLU A 305 0.70 -12.54 -10.15
N GLY A 306 0.03 -11.82 -9.25
CA GLY A 306 -1.25 -11.16 -9.51
C GLY A 306 -1.16 -9.80 -10.23
N LEU A 307 0.03 -9.30 -10.57
CA LEU A 307 0.18 -8.05 -11.32
C LEU A 307 -0.30 -8.20 -12.77
N SER A 308 -1.09 -7.25 -13.24
CA SER A 308 -1.67 -7.28 -14.60
C SER A 308 -0.69 -6.81 -15.68
N ASP A 309 0.23 -5.90 -15.33
CA ASP A 309 1.19 -5.31 -16.26
C ASP A 309 2.52 -6.07 -16.25
N SER A 310 2.80 -6.83 -17.32
CA SER A 310 4.05 -7.61 -17.45
C SER A 310 5.33 -6.76 -17.44
N SER A 311 5.24 -5.48 -17.79
CA SER A 311 6.37 -4.54 -17.67
C SER A 311 6.68 -4.23 -16.21
N ASP A 312 5.65 -3.99 -15.41
CA ASP A 312 5.78 -3.66 -14.00
C ASP A 312 6.30 -4.85 -13.21
N GLN A 313 5.77 -6.04 -13.55
CA GLN A 313 6.19 -7.30 -12.98
C GLN A 313 7.71 -7.51 -13.13
N LYS A 314 8.30 -7.20 -14.28
CA LYS A 314 9.75 -7.33 -14.53
C LYS A 314 10.59 -6.32 -13.75
N VAL A 315 10.13 -5.07 -13.65
CA VAL A 315 10.83 -4.03 -12.87
C VAL A 315 10.85 -4.39 -11.39
N ILE A 316 9.72 -4.88 -10.88
CA ILE A 316 9.58 -5.33 -9.50
C ILE A 316 10.39 -6.61 -9.25
N GLU A 317 10.36 -7.58 -10.18
CA GLU A 317 11.15 -8.82 -10.10
C GLU A 317 12.64 -8.52 -9.98
N ALA A 318 13.17 -7.66 -10.85
CA ALA A 318 14.59 -7.28 -10.81
C ALA A 318 14.99 -6.65 -9.47
N ARG A 319 14.09 -5.88 -8.83
CA ARG A 319 14.30 -5.31 -7.50
C ARG A 319 14.24 -6.37 -6.40
N LEU A 320 13.27 -7.28 -6.44
CA LEU A 320 13.15 -8.38 -5.48
C LEU A 320 14.32 -9.37 -5.56
N GLU A 321 14.85 -9.62 -6.76
CA GLU A 321 16.05 -10.45 -6.94
C GLU A 321 17.32 -9.80 -6.36
N CYS A 322 17.44 -8.47 -6.46
CA CYS A 322 18.59 -7.73 -5.94
C CYS A 322 18.54 -7.52 -4.43
N ASP A 323 17.40 -7.05 -3.91
CA ASP A 323 17.25 -6.55 -2.54
C ASP A 323 16.57 -7.59 -1.60
N GLY A 324 16.01 -8.66 -2.17
CA GLY A 324 15.39 -9.78 -1.47
C GLY A 324 13.86 -9.80 -1.53
N TRP A 325 13.29 -11.00 -1.39
CA TRP A 325 11.85 -11.26 -1.45
C TRP A 325 11.15 -10.94 -0.13
N SER A 326 11.04 -9.64 0.18
CA SER A 326 10.32 -9.12 1.36
C SER A 326 9.28 -8.09 0.96
N TRP A 327 8.26 -7.92 1.80
CA TRP A 327 7.18 -6.97 1.60
C TRP A 327 7.67 -5.53 1.64
N GLU A 328 8.66 -5.23 2.48
CA GLU A 328 9.26 -3.89 2.53
C GLU A 328 9.93 -3.52 1.21
N VAL A 329 10.71 -4.44 0.63
CA VAL A 329 11.37 -4.26 -0.67
C VAL A 329 10.32 -4.11 -1.77
N LEU A 330 9.28 -4.96 -1.77
CA LEU A 330 8.16 -4.86 -2.69
C LEU A 330 7.48 -3.48 -2.61
N ARG A 331 7.23 -2.98 -1.39
CA ARG A 331 6.58 -1.68 -1.17
C ARG A 331 7.40 -0.54 -1.77
N VAL A 332 8.71 -0.55 -1.52
CA VAL A 332 9.63 0.46 -2.08
C VAL A 332 9.66 0.36 -3.62
N ALA A 333 9.79 -0.85 -4.17
CA ALA A 333 9.83 -1.07 -5.61
C ALA A 333 8.55 -0.60 -6.32
N VAL A 334 7.37 -0.90 -5.76
CA VAL A 334 6.08 -0.43 -6.28
C VAL A 334 5.96 1.10 -6.14
N GLY A 335 6.45 1.67 -5.04
CA GLY A 335 6.48 3.12 -4.82
C GLY A 335 7.30 3.85 -5.89
N ASP A 336 8.52 3.37 -6.15
CA ASP A 336 9.40 3.90 -7.19
C ASP A 336 8.74 3.81 -8.58
N LEU A 337 8.10 2.68 -8.88
CA LEU A 337 7.42 2.47 -10.15
C LEU A 337 6.21 3.42 -10.35
N MET A 338 5.43 3.67 -9.29
CA MET A 338 4.34 4.64 -9.34
C MET A 338 4.85 6.06 -9.58
N ALA A 339 5.95 6.45 -8.92
CA ALA A 339 6.57 7.75 -9.11
C ALA A 339 7.09 7.93 -10.56
N GLU A 340 7.72 6.89 -11.12
CA GLU A 340 8.19 6.89 -12.52
C GLU A 340 7.02 7.00 -13.51
N LYS A 341 5.94 6.23 -13.32
CA LYS A 341 4.74 6.33 -14.15
C LYS A 341 4.11 7.72 -14.08
N GLU A 342 4.08 8.34 -12.91
CA GLU A 342 3.57 9.71 -12.74
C GLU A 342 4.44 10.74 -13.49
N GLU A 343 5.77 10.60 -13.44
CA GLU A 343 6.68 11.45 -14.21
C GLU A 343 6.49 11.29 -15.72
N ASP A 344 6.32 10.07 -16.21
CA ASP A 344 6.10 9.81 -17.63
C ASP A 344 4.78 10.37 -18.13
N LEU A 345 3.71 10.29 -17.33
CA LEU A 345 2.45 10.96 -17.62
C LEU A 345 2.63 12.48 -17.71
N LYS A 346 3.37 13.09 -16.78
CA LYS A 346 3.69 14.53 -16.81
C LYS A 346 4.51 14.90 -18.05
N ARG A 347 5.49 14.07 -18.44
CA ARG A 347 6.32 14.27 -19.65
C ARG A 347 5.46 14.19 -20.91
N GLU A 348 4.55 13.23 -21.00
CA GLU A 348 3.62 13.09 -22.13
C GLU A 348 2.63 14.25 -22.21
N GLU A 349 2.07 14.71 -21.10
CA GLU A 349 1.25 15.92 -21.06
C GLU A 349 2.03 17.15 -21.53
N GLN A 350 3.28 17.30 -21.11
CA GLN A 350 4.13 18.40 -21.53
C GLN A 350 4.45 18.34 -23.03
N LYS A 351 4.70 17.14 -23.58
CA LYS A 351 4.86 16.95 -25.03
C LYS A 351 3.58 17.31 -25.79
N LYS A 352 2.41 16.89 -25.30
CA LYS A 352 1.11 17.25 -25.88
C LYS A 352 0.92 18.77 -25.90
N LYS A 353 1.17 19.46 -24.78
CA LYS A 353 1.13 20.94 -24.69
C LYS A 353 2.08 21.62 -25.69
N ARG A 354 3.31 21.12 -25.85
CA ARG A 354 4.29 21.66 -26.83
C ARG A 354 3.85 21.41 -28.29
N SER A 355 3.21 20.27 -28.57
CA SER A 355 2.69 19.97 -29.90
C SER A 355 1.47 20.83 -30.25
N GLN A 356 0.61 21.11 -29.27
CA GLN A 356 -0.57 21.96 -29.44
C GLN A 356 -0.17 23.42 -29.73
N THR A 357 0.74 24.00 -28.94
CA THR A 357 1.22 25.37 -29.18
C THR A 357 1.93 25.54 -30.53
N ARG A 358 2.65 24.50 -31.00
CA ARG A 358 3.27 24.51 -32.33
C ARG A 358 2.23 24.51 -33.46
N ASN A 359 1.12 23.78 -33.30
CA ASN A 359 0.03 23.75 -34.28
C ASN A 359 -0.76 25.07 -34.30
N ASP A 360 -0.94 25.71 -33.14
CA ASP A 360 -1.63 27.01 -33.04
C ASP A 360 -0.77 28.15 -33.62
N ALA A 361 0.55 28.11 -33.41
CA ALA A 361 1.48 29.05 -34.05
C ALA A 361 1.51 28.88 -35.58
N ALA A 362 1.42 27.66 -36.10
CA ALA A 362 1.36 27.41 -37.55
C ALA A 362 0.05 27.87 -38.22
N LYS A 363 -1.06 27.94 -37.48
CA LYS A 363 -2.32 28.54 -37.95
C LYS A 363 -2.33 30.06 -37.94
N THR A 364 -1.42 30.70 -37.19
CA THR A 364 -1.31 32.16 -37.07
C THR A 364 -0.18 32.70 -37.96
N GLY A 365 -0.08 32.19 -39.19
CA GLY A 365 0.83 32.73 -40.20
C GLY A 365 0.41 34.15 -40.63
N PRO A 366 1.37 35.06 -40.89
CA PRO A 366 1.12 36.44 -41.29
C PRO A 366 0.74 36.52 -42.77
N ASN A 367 -0.41 35.95 -43.16
CA ASN A 367 -1.02 36.20 -44.46
C ASN A 367 -2.48 35.75 -44.49
N ALA A 368 -3.32 36.38 -43.66
CA ALA A 368 -4.77 36.36 -43.85
C ALA A 368 -5.15 37.63 -44.64
N SER A 369 -4.90 37.62 -45.95
CA SER A 369 -5.55 38.56 -46.84
C SER A 369 -7.04 38.20 -46.92
N ASN A 370 -7.86 39.24 -46.77
CA ASN A 370 -9.31 39.23 -46.87
C ASN A 370 -9.84 38.30 -47.98
N ARG A 371 -10.42 37.16 -47.59
CA ARG A 371 -11.48 36.54 -48.38
C ARG A 371 -12.69 36.29 -47.48
N GLY A 372 -13.71 37.11 -47.70
CA GLY A 372 -14.97 37.10 -46.98
C GLY A 372 -15.62 35.72 -47.02
N GLN A 373 -15.54 35.01 -45.90
CA GLN A 373 -16.37 33.85 -45.67
C GLN A 373 -17.69 34.31 -45.07
N LYS A 374 -18.75 34.01 -45.83
CA LYS A 374 -20.16 34.12 -45.43
C LYS A 374 -20.33 33.66 -43.98
N ARG A 375 -20.79 34.59 -43.15
CA ARG A 375 -21.29 34.36 -41.79
C ARG A 375 -22.30 33.21 -41.80
N ARG A 376 -21.85 31.99 -41.48
CA ARG A 376 -22.75 30.99 -40.90
C ARG A 376 -23.04 31.48 -39.48
N ARG A 377 -24.32 31.63 -39.18
CA ARG A 377 -24.80 32.11 -37.88
C ARG A 377 -24.24 31.17 -36.81
N VAL A 378 -23.43 31.74 -35.92
CA VAL A 378 -23.04 31.08 -34.68
C VAL A 378 -24.32 30.91 -33.89
N ILE A 379 -24.76 29.66 -33.74
CA ILE A 379 -25.78 29.31 -32.75
C ILE A 379 -24.99 29.31 -31.43
N PRO A 380 -25.27 30.24 -30.49
CA PRO A 380 -24.64 30.19 -29.19
C PRO A 380 -25.02 28.86 -28.55
N ILE A 381 -24.02 28.05 -28.21
CA ILE A 381 -24.21 26.93 -27.31
C ILE A 381 -24.48 27.58 -25.95
N VAL A 382 -25.76 27.81 -25.67
CA VAL A 382 -26.24 28.18 -24.35
C VAL A 382 -26.03 26.94 -23.49
N TRP A 383 -25.06 27.01 -22.60
CA TRP A 383 -24.92 26.03 -21.54
C TRP A 383 -26.14 26.20 -20.63
N SER A 384 -26.96 25.16 -20.52
CA SER A 384 -28.12 25.15 -19.63
C SER A 384 -27.67 25.59 -18.25
N THR A 385 -28.32 26.65 -17.75
CA THR A 385 -28.15 27.08 -16.37
C THR A 385 -28.66 25.96 -15.46
N LYS A 386 -28.10 25.84 -14.25
CA LYS A 386 -28.46 24.77 -13.29
C LYS A 386 -29.98 24.64 -13.02
N GLU A 387 -30.75 25.70 -13.27
CA GLU A 387 -32.21 25.70 -13.19
C GLU A 387 -32.89 24.82 -14.26
N GLU A 388 -32.37 24.77 -15.49
CA GLU A 388 -32.91 23.92 -16.57
C GLU A 388 -32.58 22.43 -16.36
N GLU A 389 -31.46 22.11 -15.71
CA GLU A 389 -31.15 20.72 -15.31
C GLU A 389 -32.13 20.20 -14.25
N GLU A 390 -32.54 21.05 -13.31
CA GLU A 390 -33.55 20.70 -12.30
C GLU A 390 -34.95 20.52 -12.91
N GLU A 391 -35.33 21.33 -13.90
CA GLU A 391 -36.57 21.12 -14.65
C GLU A 391 -36.55 19.84 -15.48
N TRP A 392 -35.42 19.50 -16.13
CA TRP A 392 -35.28 18.23 -16.86
C TRP A 392 -35.34 17.02 -15.93
N LEU A 393 -34.73 17.10 -14.75
CA LEU A 393 -34.83 16.05 -13.72
C LEU A 393 -36.27 15.91 -13.24
N ALA A 394 -36.95 17.01 -12.91
CA ALA A 394 -38.35 17.01 -12.50
C ALA A 394 -39.28 16.46 -13.59
N GLN A 395 -38.99 16.74 -14.86
CA GLN A 395 -39.75 16.24 -16.00
C GLN A 395 -39.46 14.76 -16.25
N SER A 396 -38.22 14.29 -16.09
CA SER A 396 -37.84 12.88 -16.25
C SER A 396 -38.53 11.96 -15.23
N HIS A 397 -38.75 12.44 -14.00
CA HIS A 397 -39.52 11.73 -12.98
C HIS A 397 -41.01 11.60 -13.35
N LYS A 398 -41.53 12.44 -14.24
CA LYS A 398 -42.90 12.39 -14.75
C LYS A 398 -43.10 11.34 -15.85
N TRP A 399 -42.02 10.92 -16.51
CA TRP A 399 -42.02 9.94 -17.60
C TRP A 399 -41.67 8.51 -17.16
N LEU A 400 -41.41 8.27 -15.87
CA LEU A 400 -41.28 6.94 -15.29
C LEU A 400 -42.59 6.55 -14.56
N PRO A 401 -43.63 6.09 -15.28
CA PRO A 401 -44.78 5.51 -14.63
C PRO A 401 -44.36 4.23 -13.92
N HIS A 402 -44.92 4.03 -12.73
CA HIS A 402 -44.86 2.84 -11.89
C HIS A 402 -44.63 1.53 -12.66
N VAL A 403 -43.37 1.10 -12.72
CA VAL A 403 -43.03 -0.26 -13.14
C VAL A 403 -42.43 -0.95 -11.91
N ILE A 404 -43.16 -1.99 -11.50
CA ILE A 404 -42.82 -3.04 -10.52
C ILE A 404 -43.04 -2.71 -9.04
N ARG A 405 -44.31 -2.84 -8.60
CA ARG A 405 -44.63 -3.51 -7.33
C ARG A 405 -44.98 -4.96 -7.68
N HIS A 406 -44.19 -5.91 -7.20
CA HIS A 406 -44.56 -7.31 -7.05
C HIS A 406 -44.43 -7.68 -5.59
#